data_AF-A0A2H9MFH5-F1
#
_entry.id   AF-A0A2H9MFH5-F1
#
_cell.length_a   1.000
_cell.length_b   1.000
_cell.length_c   1.000
_cell.angle_alpha   90.00
_cell.angle_beta   90.00
_cell.angle_gamma   90.00
#
_symmetry.space_group_name_H-M   'P 1'
#
loop_
_entity.id
_entity.type
_entity.pdbx_description
1 polymer ?
#
loop_
_entity_poly.entity_id
_entity_poly.type
_entity_poly.pdbx_seq_one_letter_code
_entity_poly.pdbx_strand_id
1 'polypeptide(L)'
;MQKGKLKKYKYIIDSMTKEERKGEDEIHSSRIKRVAKGAGVNESEVREMLKQYKQSKKMIKKLGGVKGMKRGNLAKMAKKLGIKM
;
A
#
# COMPACT_ATOMS: atom_id res chain seq x y z
N MET A 1 12.12 1.91 20.10
CA MET A 1 12.12 0.47 19.76
C MET A 1 11.71 0.13 18.29
N GLN A 2 11.65 1.06 17.33
CA GLN A 2 11.24 0.73 15.93
C GLN A 2 12.34 0.90 14.86
N LYS A 3 13.54 1.37 15.23
CA LYS A 3 14.63 1.69 14.29
C LYS A 3 15.09 0.48 13.45
N GLY A 4 15.09 -0.72 14.03
CA GLY A 4 15.51 -1.96 13.34
C GLY A 4 14.59 -2.36 12.19
N LYS A 5 13.27 -2.25 12.36
CA LYS A 5 12.29 -2.62 11.32
C LYS A 5 12.34 -1.67 10.12
N LEU A 6 12.44 -0.36 10.39
CA LEU A 6 12.57 0.65 9.32
C LEU A 6 13.84 0.45 8.49
N LYS A 7 14.96 0.10 9.15
CA LYS A 7 16.23 -0.18 8.47
C LYS A 7 16.12 -1.40 7.57
N LYS A 8 15.45 -2.47 8.02
CA LYS A 8 15.17 -3.66 7.19
C LYS A 8 14.28 -3.33 6.00
N TYR A 9 13.23 -2.54 6.20
CA TYR A 9 12.34 -2.14 5.10
C TYR A 9 13.07 -1.32 4.05
N LYS A 10 13.99 -0.44 4.47
CA LYS A 10 14.87 0.27 3.54
C LYS A 10 15.66 -0.70 2.66
N TYR A 11 16.36 -1.68 3.26
CA TYR A 11 17.13 -2.66 2.50
C TYR A 11 16.27 -3.54 1.58
N ILE A 12 15.06 -3.91 2.01
CA ILE A 12 14.10 -4.63 1.16
C ILE A 12 13.69 -3.80 -0.05
N ILE A 13 13.34 -2.53 0.15
CA ILE A 13 12.93 -1.62 -0.93
C ILE A 13 14.10 -1.33 -1.89
N ASP A 14 15.32 -1.19 -1.37
CA ASP A 14 16.53 -0.98 -2.15
C ASP A 14 16.87 -2.21 -3.02
N SER A 15 16.48 -3.41 -2.58
CA SER A 15 16.67 -4.67 -3.31
C SER A 15 15.57 -4.97 -4.36
N MET A 16 14.56 -4.11 -4.47
CA MET A 16 13.51 -4.20 -5.49
C MET A 16 13.90 -3.46 -6.77
N THR A 17 13.41 -3.96 -7.89
CA THR A 17 13.46 -3.25 -9.18
C THR A 17 12.48 -2.08 -9.21
N LYS A 18 12.64 -1.18 -10.20
CA LYS A 18 11.76 -0.01 -10.38
C LYS A 18 10.31 -0.42 -10.63
N GLU A 19 10.08 -1.46 -11.42
CA GLU A 19 8.76 -2.01 -11.76
C GLU A 19 8.03 -2.53 -10.51
N GLU A 20 8.73 -3.34 -9.70
CA GLU A 20 8.21 -3.89 -8.45
C GLU A 20 7.88 -2.79 -7.43
N ARG A 21 8.70 -1.73 -7.37
CA ARG A 21 8.48 -0.60 -6.45
C ARG A 21 7.26 0.25 -6.84
N LYS A 22 7.02 0.44 -8.15
CA LYS A 22 5.81 1.11 -8.64
C LYS A 22 4.55 0.27 -8.43
N GLY A 23 4.72 -1.04 -8.22
CA GLY A 23 3.61 -1.98 -8.11
C GLY A 23 2.87 -2.16 -9.43
N GLU A 24 3.60 -1.99 -10.54
CA GLU A 24 3.13 -2.28 -11.91
C GLU A 24 3.13 -3.79 -12.18
N ASP A 25 3.93 -4.56 -11.42
CA ASP A 25 4.03 -6.01 -11.55
C ASP A 25 3.70 -6.74 -10.24
N GLU A 26 3.11 -7.93 -10.35
CA GLU A 26 2.83 -8.77 -9.19
C GLU A 26 4.12 -9.39 -8.67
N ILE A 27 4.41 -9.15 -7.39
CA ILE A 27 5.57 -9.75 -6.72
C ILE A 27 5.24 -11.21 -6.38
N HIS A 28 5.62 -12.12 -7.28
CA HIS A 28 5.51 -13.57 -7.11
C HIS A 28 6.65 -14.15 -6.25
N SER A 29 6.55 -15.44 -5.91
CA SER A 29 7.49 -16.16 -5.02
C SER A 29 8.96 -16.04 -5.44
N SER A 30 9.27 -16.13 -6.73
CA SER A 30 10.64 -15.98 -7.26
C SER A 30 11.23 -14.59 -6.96
N ARG A 31 10.43 -13.52 -7.16
CA ARG A 31 10.83 -12.14 -6.87
C ARG A 31 11.04 -11.94 -5.36
N ILE A 32 10.17 -12.50 -4.52
CA ILE A 32 10.33 -12.47 -3.06
C ILE A 32 11.65 -13.10 -2.63
N LYS A 33 11.99 -14.27 -3.17
CA LYS A 33 13.24 -14.97 -2.86
C LYS A 33 14.47 -14.16 -3.27
N ARG A 34 14.44 -13.53 -4.45
CA ARG A 34 15.53 -12.63 -4.91
C ARG A 34 15.69 -11.42 -3.99
N VAL A 35 14.60 -10.73 -3.67
CA VAL A 35 14.60 -9.54 -2.79
C VAL A 35 15.07 -9.89 -1.38
N ALA A 36 14.60 -11.02 -0.83
CA ALA A 36 15.01 -11.51 0.49
C ALA A 36 16.53 -11.77 0.53
N LYS A 37 17.07 -12.45 -0.49
CA LYS A 37 18.51 -12.69 -0.64
C LYS A 37 19.31 -11.40 -0.78
N GLY A 38 18.83 -10.45 -1.59
CA GLY A 38 19.50 -9.15 -1.80
C GLY A 38 19.49 -8.25 -0.56
N ALA A 39 18.43 -8.32 0.24
CA ALA A 39 18.28 -7.52 1.46
C ALA A 39 18.85 -8.20 2.72
N GLY A 40 19.27 -9.46 2.63
CA GLY A 40 19.76 -10.24 3.78
C GLY A 40 18.68 -10.51 4.84
N VAL A 41 17.44 -10.74 4.41
CA VAL A 41 16.28 -10.98 5.30
C VAL A 41 15.55 -12.26 4.91
N ASN A 42 14.64 -12.71 5.75
CA ASN A 42 13.78 -13.85 5.42
C ASN A 42 12.66 -13.46 4.44
N GLU A 43 12.21 -14.43 3.64
CA GLU A 43 11.07 -14.24 2.72
C GLU A 43 9.78 -13.83 3.45
N SER A 44 9.60 -14.28 4.69
CA SER A 44 8.46 -13.90 5.54
C SER A 44 8.45 -12.41 5.86
N GLU A 45 9.61 -11.81 6.09
CA GLU A 45 9.73 -10.37 6.37
C GLU A 45 9.38 -9.53 5.14
N VAL A 46 9.77 -10.00 3.95
CA VAL A 46 9.37 -9.37 2.68
C VAL A 46 7.85 -9.45 2.49
N ARG A 47 7.23 -10.62 2.74
CA ARG A 47 5.78 -10.81 2.65
C ARG A 47 5.01 -9.93 3.65
N GLU A 48 5.52 -9.82 4.89
CA GLU A 48 4.92 -8.97 5.92
C GLU A 48 4.94 -7.49 5.49
N MET A 49 6.10 -7.02 5.01
CA MET A 49 6.24 -5.65 4.51
C MET A 49 5.28 -5.36 3.36
N LEU A 50 5.20 -6.27 2.37
CA LEU A 50 4.26 -6.15 1.26
C LEU A 50 2.80 -6.09 1.70
N LYS A 51 2.42 -6.89 2.70
CA LYS A 51 1.07 -6.87 3.28
C LYS A 51 0.79 -5.53 3.96
N GLN A 52 1.71 -5.03 4.77
CA GLN A 52 1.60 -3.72 5.42
C GLN A 52 1.49 -2.59 4.38
N TYR A 53 2.31 -2.63 3.32
CA TYR A 53 2.23 -1.68 2.22
C TYR A 53 0.86 -1.71 1.53
N LYS A 54 0.33 -2.90 1.19
CA LYS A 54 -1.01 -3.03 0.59
C LYS A 54 -2.10 -2.47 1.51
N GLN A 55 -2.01 -2.71 2.81
CA GLN A 55 -2.95 -2.18 3.80
C GLN A 55 -2.88 -0.65 3.88
N SER A 56 -1.68 -0.08 3.96
CA SER A 56 -1.47 1.37 3.96
C SER A 56 -1.94 2.00 2.64
N LYS A 57 -1.65 1.40 1.48
CA LYS A 57 -2.16 1.85 0.17
C LYS A 57 -3.69 1.86 0.13
N LYS A 58 -4.35 0.83 0.68
CA LYS A 58 -5.82 0.78 0.79
C LYS A 58 -6.37 1.87 1.72
N MET A 59 -5.70 2.14 2.84
CA MET A 59 -6.08 3.20 3.77
C MET A 59 -5.91 4.58 3.13
N ILE A 60 -4.77 4.86 2.49
CA ILE A 60 -4.51 6.11 1.75
C ILE A 60 -5.52 6.26 0.61
N LYS A 61 -5.86 5.20 -0.13
CA LYS A 61 -6.89 5.26 -1.19
C LYS A 61 -8.28 5.58 -0.62
N LYS A 62 -8.64 5.04 0.55
CA LYS A 62 -9.89 5.38 1.25
C LYS A 62 -9.90 6.83 1.75
N LEU A 63 -8.77 7.32 2.27
CA LEU A 63 -8.63 8.68 2.80
C LEU A 63 -8.52 9.73 1.67
N GLY A 64 -7.76 9.47 0.61
CA GLY A 64 -7.72 10.29 -0.61
C GLY A 64 -9.04 10.22 -1.41
N GLY A 65 -9.79 9.13 -1.22
CA GLY A 65 -11.16 8.98 -1.71
C GLY A 65 -12.20 9.87 -0.99
N VAL A 66 -11.85 10.56 0.10
CA VAL A 66 -12.78 11.47 0.81
C VAL A 66 -13.16 12.69 -0.04
N LYS A 67 -12.33 13.07 -1.03
CA LYS A 67 -12.74 14.06 -2.04
C LYS A 67 -13.85 13.51 -2.98
N GLY A 68 -13.95 12.19 -3.14
CA GLY A 68 -14.99 11.50 -3.90
C GLY A 68 -16.20 11.05 -3.08
N MET A 69 -16.01 10.74 -1.79
CA MET A 69 -17.11 10.31 -0.91
C MET A 69 -18.05 11.46 -0.52
N LYS A 70 -17.54 12.71 -0.53
CA LYS A 70 -18.32 13.92 -0.22
C LYS A 70 -19.27 14.38 -1.34
N ARG A 71 -19.19 13.85 -2.57
CA ARG A 71 -20.16 14.20 -3.63
C ARG A 71 -21.27 13.18 -3.78
N GLY A 72 -20.95 11.87 -3.78
CA GLY A 72 -21.96 10.83 -3.99
C GLY A 72 -22.94 10.66 -2.83
N ASN A 73 -22.45 10.62 -1.59
CA ASN A 73 -23.31 10.45 -0.42
C ASN A 73 -23.99 11.75 0.00
N LEU A 74 -23.32 12.90 -0.17
CA LEU A 74 -23.93 14.21 0.11
C LEU A 74 -25.00 14.57 -0.93
N ALA A 75 -24.81 14.26 -2.22
CA ALA A 75 -25.84 14.45 -3.24
C ALA A 75 -27.03 13.50 -3.05
N LYS A 76 -26.80 12.24 -2.64
CA LYS A 76 -27.88 11.31 -2.27
C LYS A 76 -28.62 11.76 -1.01
N MET A 77 -27.91 12.36 -0.05
CA MET A 77 -28.51 12.90 1.17
C MET A 77 -29.28 14.21 0.89
N ALA A 78 -28.77 15.11 0.05
CA ALA A 78 -29.47 16.31 -0.40
C ALA A 78 -30.75 15.98 -1.18
N LYS A 79 -30.70 14.98 -2.07
CA LYS A 79 -31.88 14.46 -2.79
C LYS A 79 -32.90 13.82 -1.84
N LYS A 80 -32.45 13.16 -0.77
CA LYS A 80 -33.32 12.54 0.25
C LYS A 80 -33.89 13.54 1.25
N LEU A 81 -33.21 14.66 1.48
CA LEU A 81 -33.64 15.75 2.36
C LEU A 81 -34.50 16.81 1.64
N GLY A 82 -34.83 16.62 0.36
CA GLY A 82 -35.73 17.50 -0.38
C GLY A 82 -35.19 18.91 -0.61
N ILE A 83 -33.91 19.17 -0.32
CA ILE A 83 -33.26 20.44 -0.60
C ILE A 83 -32.97 20.46 -2.10
N LYS A 84 -33.92 21.03 -2.85
CA LYS A 84 -33.72 21.43 -4.24
C LYS A 84 -32.60 22.48 -4.25
N MET A 85 -31.57 22.28 -5.06
CA MET A 85 -30.67 23.38 -5.43
C MET A 85 -31.47 24.45 -6.17
#